data_AF-A0A8T5R3G9-F1
#
_entry.id   AF-A0A8T5R3G9-F1
#
_cell.length_a   1.000
_cell.length_b   1.000
_cell.length_c   1.000
_cell.angle_alpha   90.00
_cell.angle_beta   90.00
_cell.angle_gamma   90.00
#
_symmetry.space_group_name_H-M   'P 1'
#
loop_
_entity.id
_entity.type
_entity.pdbx_description
1 polymer ?
#
loop_
_entity_poly.entity_id
_entity_poly.type
_entity_poly.pdbx_seq_one_letter_code
_entity_poly.pdbx_strand_id
1 'polypeptide(L)'
;MDGPEGGERPKGEATAPKPRRDPRRDAVEFADRIRRQAKERLDEVVPPHIQKEAHRKGFHMTSGIIATPLFLYTGLVYGTMVVLITLAVIVVLEVLLARFDMEVPFLTQQLTATRRHGETFSWASTMFLVAGLAIIWLTPLPVAFAGLAMLGLGDGFSALVGKAVGKHKLWYNRQKSWEGTIAGFVAGSIGAVGLMFWYYAATTTDFTVHDFPVLPVVPIALIGALAGSIAESMPQWEDNVSVPIATAGTMVVLWMAIGLTPRFGPLVEWVLTGRFPGI
;
A
#
# COMPACT_ATOMS: atom_id res chain seq x y z
N MET A 1 87.10 41.94 -18.24
CA MET A 1 86.17 40.82 -18.49
C MET A 1 85.37 40.63 -17.22
N ASP A 2 84.10 40.23 -17.35
CA ASP A 2 83.08 40.00 -16.31
C ASP A 2 81.96 41.04 -16.28
N GLY A 3 80.95 40.80 -17.13
CA GLY A 3 79.59 41.33 -16.97
C GLY A 3 78.74 40.29 -16.22
N PRO A 4 77.72 40.70 -15.45
CA PRO A 4 76.96 39.78 -14.61
C PRO A 4 75.98 38.93 -15.42
N GLU A 5 75.90 37.67 -15.01
CA GLU A 5 75.09 36.60 -15.57
C GLU A 5 73.59 36.95 -15.55
N GLY A 6 72.94 36.75 -16.70
CA GLY A 6 71.50 36.84 -16.84
C GLY A 6 70.81 35.66 -16.15
N GLY A 7 70.14 35.92 -15.02
CA GLY A 7 69.24 34.96 -14.39
C GLY A 7 67.97 34.77 -15.23
N GLU A 8 67.81 33.58 -15.81
CA GLU A 8 66.54 33.14 -16.39
C GLU A 8 65.46 33.04 -15.30
N ARG A 9 64.33 33.71 -15.51
CA ARG A 9 63.13 33.52 -14.67
C ARG A 9 62.52 32.14 -15.00
N PRO A 10 62.04 31.38 -14.01
CA PRO A 10 61.32 30.15 -14.28
C PRO A 10 60.02 30.48 -15.03
N LYS A 11 59.83 29.83 -16.19
CA LYS A 11 58.59 29.86 -16.95
C LYS A 11 57.48 29.33 -16.05
N GLY A 12 56.49 30.17 -15.75
CA GLY A 12 55.32 29.76 -14.99
C GLY A 12 54.64 28.58 -15.68
N GLU A 13 54.43 27.49 -14.93
CA GLU A 13 53.57 26.39 -15.36
C GLU A 13 52.21 26.98 -15.75
N ALA A 14 51.87 26.86 -17.04
CA ALA A 14 50.54 27.14 -17.52
C ALA A 14 49.59 26.13 -16.85
N THR A 15 48.89 26.57 -15.80
CA THR A 15 47.83 25.78 -15.17
C THR A 15 46.84 25.39 -16.25
N ALA A 16 46.71 24.08 -16.50
CA ALA A 16 45.78 23.53 -17.47
C ALA A 16 44.37 24.13 -17.27
N PRO A 17 43.64 24.49 -18.35
CA PRO A 17 42.31 25.04 -18.21
C PRO A 17 41.41 24.05 -17.47
N LYS A 18 40.79 24.51 -16.37
CA LYS A 18 39.85 23.69 -15.59
C LYS A 18 38.81 23.09 -16.55
N PRO A 19 38.52 21.78 -16.47
CA PRO A 19 37.54 21.16 -17.34
C PRO A 19 36.21 21.92 -17.24
N ARG A 20 35.61 22.23 -18.40
CA ARG A 20 34.30 22.90 -18.45
C ARG A 20 33.30 22.06 -17.65
N ARG A 21 32.70 22.68 -16.61
CA ARG A 21 31.66 22.03 -15.79
C ARG A 21 30.48 21.65 -16.69
N ASP A 22 30.04 20.40 -16.58
CA ASP A 22 28.84 19.90 -17.25
C ASP A 22 27.62 20.30 -16.41
N PRO A 23 26.74 21.19 -16.90
CA PRO A 23 25.57 21.64 -16.15
C PRO A 23 24.63 20.50 -15.73
N ARG A 24 24.58 19.40 -16.49
CA ARG A 24 23.77 18.22 -16.15
C ARG A 24 24.35 17.48 -14.95
N ARG A 25 25.68 17.32 -14.91
CA ARG A 25 26.39 16.69 -13.80
C ARG A 25 26.27 17.51 -12.52
N ASP A 26 26.41 18.82 -12.62
CA ASP A 26 26.24 19.74 -11.48
C ASP A 26 24.80 19.68 -10.92
N ALA A 27 23.79 19.57 -11.79
CA ALA A 27 22.39 19.42 -11.38
C ALA A 27 22.11 18.08 -10.67
N VAL A 28 22.70 16.97 -11.15
CA VAL A 28 22.61 15.65 -10.50
C VAL A 28 23.29 15.68 -9.12
N GLU A 29 24.51 16.21 -9.02
CA GLU A 29 25.22 16.35 -7.74
C GLU A 29 24.48 17.27 -6.75
N PHE A 30 23.82 18.32 -7.24
CA PHE A 30 22.98 19.17 -6.41
C PHE A 30 21.76 18.40 -5.89
N ALA A 31 21.03 17.70 -6.76
CA ALA A 31 19.87 16.88 -6.37
C ALA A 31 20.25 15.79 -5.36
N ASP A 32 21.40 15.14 -5.56
CA ASP A 32 21.91 14.11 -4.65
C ASP A 32 22.30 14.69 -3.28
N ARG A 33 22.87 15.89 -3.23
CA ARG A 33 23.13 16.59 -1.96
C ARG A 33 21.83 16.89 -1.21
N ILE A 34 20.83 17.43 -1.89
CA ILE A 34 19.53 17.74 -1.27
C ILE A 34 18.88 16.45 -0.75
N ARG A 35 18.90 15.36 -1.51
CA ARG A 35 18.39 14.05 -1.07
C ARG A 35 19.12 13.53 0.16
N ARG A 36 20.46 13.62 0.20
CA ARG A 36 21.26 13.18 1.36
C ARG A 36 20.93 14.01 2.60
N GLN A 37 20.93 15.33 2.49
CA GLN A 37 20.58 16.22 3.61
C GLN A 37 19.15 15.99 4.12
N ALA A 38 18.19 15.79 3.21
CA ALA A 38 16.82 15.48 3.58
C ALA A 38 16.73 14.15 4.33
N LYS A 39 17.47 13.12 3.88
CA LYS A 39 17.53 11.82 4.54
C LYS A 39 18.16 11.91 5.93
N GLU A 40 19.29 12.61 6.06
CA GLU A 40 19.97 12.80 7.36
C GLU A 40 19.05 13.48 8.38
N ARG A 41 18.33 14.53 7.97
CA ARG A 41 17.33 15.19 8.82
C ARG A 41 16.16 14.28 9.17
N LEU A 42 15.71 13.45 8.24
CA LEU A 42 14.63 12.50 8.49
C LEU A 42 15.08 11.43 9.50
N ASP A 43 16.29 10.92 9.36
CA ASP A 43 16.89 9.92 10.26
C ASP A 43 17.11 10.48 11.68
N GLU A 44 17.36 11.79 11.80
CA GLU A 44 17.47 12.50 13.08
C GLU A 44 16.11 12.60 13.81
N VAL A 45 15.03 12.84 13.06
CA VAL A 45 13.70 13.13 13.63
C VAL A 45 12.84 11.86 13.78
N VAL A 46 12.94 10.92 12.83
CA VAL A 46 12.05 9.76 12.72
C VAL A 46 12.86 8.47 12.86
N PRO A 47 12.60 7.66 13.91
CA PRO A 47 13.28 6.39 14.09
C PRO A 47 13.19 5.47 12.86
N PRO A 48 14.26 4.73 12.49
CA PRO A 48 14.29 3.89 11.28
C PRO A 48 13.15 2.86 11.20
N HIS A 49 12.71 2.32 12.32
CA HIS A 49 11.61 1.35 12.37
C HIS A 49 10.24 1.97 12.00
N ILE A 50 10.04 3.27 12.28
CA ILE A 50 8.84 4.01 11.87
C ILE A 50 8.91 4.31 10.38
N GLN A 51 10.07 4.71 9.86
CA GLN A 51 10.26 4.92 8.43
C GLN A 51 9.99 3.65 7.63
N LYS A 52 10.50 2.49 8.10
CA LYS A 52 10.25 1.19 7.46
C LYS A 52 8.76 0.82 7.48
N GLU A 53 8.06 1.07 8.59
CA GLU A 53 6.62 0.86 8.67
C GLU A 53 5.87 1.76 7.68
N ALA A 54 6.25 3.04 7.61
CA ALA A 54 5.66 4.01 6.69
C ALA A 54 5.85 3.61 5.24
N HIS A 55 7.02 3.11 4.87
CA HIS A 55 7.29 2.58 3.54
C HIS A 55 6.35 1.40 3.23
N ARG A 56 6.32 0.37 4.10
CA ARG A 56 5.46 -0.81 3.91
C ARG A 56 3.98 -0.46 3.81
N LYS A 57 3.46 0.28 4.79
CA LYS A 57 2.03 0.65 4.83
C LYS A 57 1.70 1.65 3.71
N GLY A 58 2.65 2.47 3.26
CA GLY A 58 2.54 3.30 2.06
C GLY A 58 2.26 2.48 0.81
N PHE A 59 3.05 1.43 0.56
CA PHE A 59 2.81 0.51 -0.55
C PHE A 59 1.44 -0.18 -0.46
N HIS A 60 1.06 -0.65 0.73
CA HIS A 60 -0.26 -1.26 0.95
C HIS A 60 -1.40 -0.27 0.67
N MET A 61 -1.35 0.96 1.20
CA MET A 61 -2.34 2.01 0.95
C MET A 61 -2.46 2.32 -0.54
N THR A 62 -1.34 2.55 -1.23
CA THR A 62 -1.33 2.84 -2.66
C THR A 62 -1.90 1.68 -3.47
N SER A 63 -1.50 0.44 -3.16
CA SER A 63 -2.02 -0.74 -3.87
C SER A 63 -3.52 -0.97 -3.66
N GLY A 64 -4.03 -0.77 -2.44
CA GLY A 64 -5.47 -0.88 -2.14
C GLY A 64 -6.30 0.20 -2.85
N ILE A 65 -5.79 1.44 -2.90
CA ILE A 65 -6.44 2.53 -3.64
C ILE A 65 -6.41 2.27 -5.14
N ILE A 66 -5.27 1.83 -5.72
CA ILE A 66 -5.13 1.55 -7.16
C ILE A 66 -5.92 0.30 -7.59
N ALA A 67 -6.09 -0.67 -6.70
CA ALA A 67 -6.89 -1.85 -7.00
C ALA A 67 -8.33 -1.47 -7.40
N THR A 68 -8.93 -0.47 -6.75
CA THR A 68 -10.31 -0.07 -7.06
C THR A 68 -10.50 0.41 -8.52
N PRO A 69 -9.81 1.45 -9.02
CA PRO A 69 -9.90 1.83 -10.42
C PRO A 69 -9.41 0.73 -11.37
N LEU A 70 -8.42 -0.08 -10.98
CA LEU A 70 -8.01 -1.24 -11.79
C LEU A 70 -9.19 -2.18 -12.05
N PHE A 71 -9.88 -2.64 -11.01
CA PHE A 71 -11.02 -3.55 -11.15
C PHE A 71 -12.25 -2.88 -11.77
N LEU A 72 -12.50 -1.61 -11.44
CA LEU A 72 -13.60 -0.84 -12.02
C LEU A 72 -13.46 -0.64 -13.53
N TYR A 73 -12.28 -0.23 -13.99
CA TYR A 73 -12.10 0.21 -15.39
C TYR A 73 -11.55 -0.87 -16.31
N THR A 74 -10.96 -1.95 -15.78
CA THR A 74 -10.46 -3.07 -16.59
C THR A 74 -11.31 -4.33 -16.47
N GLY A 75 -12.25 -4.39 -15.52
CA GLY A 75 -13.08 -5.56 -15.26
C GLY A 75 -12.39 -6.62 -14.39
N LEU A 76 -13.18 -7.62 -13.96
CA LEU A 76 -12.72 -8.64 -12.99
C LEU A 76 -11.55 -9.48 -13.51
N VAL A 77 -11.58 -9.86 -14.79
CA VAL A 77 -10.58 -10.76 -15.38
C VAL A 77 -9.22 -10.07 -15.45
N TYR A 78 -9.15 -8.89 -16.07
CA TYR A 78 -7.89 -8.16 -16.22
C TYR A 78 -7.34 -7.68 -14.87
N GLY A 79 -8.20 -7.17 -13.98
CA GLY A 79 -7.78 -6.80 -12.63
C GLY A 79 -7.18 -7.98 -11.86
N THR A 80 -7.82 -9.15 -11.96
CA THR A 80 -7.31 -10.39 -11.34
C THR A 80 -5.98 -10.83 -11.94
N MET A 81 -5.83 -10.79 -13.27
CA MET A 81 -4.57 -11.12 -13.93
C MET A 81 -3.43 -10.22 -13.45
N VAL A 82 -3.65 -8.92 -13.34
CA VAL A 82 -2.63 -7.98 -12.84
C VAL A 82 -2.20 -8.32 -11.41
N VAL A 83 -3.16 -8.61 -10.52
CA VAL A 83 -2.85 -9.00 -9.13
C VAL A 83 -2.11 -10.35 -9.07
N LEU A 84 -2.52 -11.35 -9.84
CA LEU A 84 -1.87 -12.66 -9.90
C LEU A 84 -0.47 -12.59 -10.49
N ILE A 85 -0.25 -11.79 -11.54
CA ILE A 85 1.08 -11.54 -12.09
C ILE A 85 1.96 -10.84 -11.06
N THR A 86 1.42 -9.85 -10.35
CA THR A 86 2.16 -9.16 -9.27
C THR A 86 2.56 -10.12 -8.16
N LEU A 87 1.64 -10.99 -7.72
CA LEU A 87 1.90 -12.06 -6.75
C LEU A 87 2.98 -13.02 -7.26
N ALA A 88 2.87 -13.47 -8.51
CA ALA A 88 3.84 -14.37 -9.12
C ALA A 88 5.23 -13.73 -9.19
N VAL A 89 5.32 -12.45 -9.59
CA VAL A 89 6.58 -11.69 -9.61
C VAL A 89 7.18 -11.61 -8.20
N ILE A 90 6.39 -11.28 -7.17
CA ILE A 90 6.85 -11.27 -5.78
C ILE A 90 7.41 -12.63 -5.39
N VAL A 91 6.66 -13.72 -5.60
CA VAL A 91 7.07 -15.08 -5.24
C VAL A 91 8.33 -15.50 -6.00
N VAL A 92 8.43 -15.20 -7.29
CA VAL A 92 9.61 -15.51 -8.11
C VAL A 92 10.83 -14.75 -7.60
N LEU A 93 10.72 -13.45 -7.34
CA LEU A 93 11.82 -12.64 -6.80
C LEU A 93 12.27 -13.14 -5.42
N GLU A 94 11.32 -13.51 -4.56
CA GLU A 94 11.59 -14.12 -3.26
C GLU A 94 12.34 -15.46 -3.39
N VAL A 95 11.92 -16.34 -4.30
CA VAL A 95 12.58 -17.62 -4.56
C VAL A 95 13.96 -17.43 -5.16
N LEU A 96 14.13 -16.51 -6.12
CA LEU A 96 15.42 -16.16 -6.71
C LEU A 96 16.42 -15.70 -5.64
N LEU A 97 15.99 -14.80 -4.76
CA LEU A 97 16.82 -14.33 -3.66
C LEU A 97 17.13 -15.46 -2.66
N ALA A 98 16.11 -16.21 -2.21
CA ALA A 98 16.26 -17.18 -1.14
C ALA A 98 16.98 -18.48 -1.55
N ARG A 99 16.91 -18.87 -2.83
CA ARG A 99 17.47 -20.15 -3.32
C ARG A 99 18.70 -20.00 -4.19
N PHE A 100 18.83 -18.88 -4.89
CA PHE A 100 19.87 -18.70 -5.91
C PHE A 100 20.74 -17.46 -5.64
N ASP A 101 20.50 -16.71 -4.56
CA ASP A 101 21.20 -15.46 -4.23
C ASP A 101 21.18 -14.46 -5.39
N MET A 102 20.10 -14.49 -6.19
CA MET A 102 19.94 -13.68 -7.38
C MET A 102 19.08 -12.46 -7.08
N GLU A 103 19.68 -11.28 -7.23
CA GLU A 103 19.00 -10.01 -7.02
C GLU A 103 18.60 -9.36 -8.35
N VAL A 104 17.38 -8.83 -8.41
CA VAL A 104 16.97 -7.87 -9.43
C VAL A 104 16.97 -6.50 -8.77
N PRO A 105 18.03 -5.68 -8.92
CA PRO A 105 18.39 -4.65 -7.95
C PRO A 105 17.23 -3.80 -7.44
N PHE A 106 16.55 -3.09 -8.34
CA PHE A 106 15.43 -2.22 -7.96
C PHE A 106 14.26 -3.00 -7.35
N LEU A 107 13.88 -4.14 -7.92
CA LEU A 107 12.71 -4.90 -7.47
C LEU A 107 12.98 -5.61 -6.13
N THR A 108 14.15 -6.23 -5.98
CA THR A 108 14.58 -6.86 -4.74
C THR A 108 14.75 -5.83 -3.62
N GLN A 109 15.23 -4.62 -3.93
CA GLN A 109 15.28 -3.52 -2.97
C GLN A 109 13.88 -3.11 -2.49
N GLN A 110 12.92 -2.92 -3.41
CA GLN A 110 11.55 -2.57 -3.02
C GLN A 110 10.90 -3.68 -2.18
N LEU A 111 11.05 -4.93 -2.62
CA LEU A 111 10.53 -6.12 -1.94
C LEU A 111 11.07 -6.26 -0.51
N THR A 112 12.40 -6.18 -0.33
CA THR A 112 13.01 -6.32 1.00
C THR A 112 12.69 -5.12 1.91
N ALA A 113 12.48 -3.93 1.35
CA ALA A 113 12.06 -2.74 2.09
C ALA A 113 10.64 -2.86 2.65
N THR A 114 9.76 -3.66 2.05
CA THR A 114 8.40 -3.89 2.56
C THR A 114 8.29 -5.06 3.55
N ARG A 115 9.35 -5.85 3.80
CA ARG A 115 9.34 -6.92 4.81
C ARG A 115 9.19 -6.36 6.23
N ARG A 116 8.47 -7.06 7.11
CA ARG A 116 8.50 -6.78 8.55
C ARG A 116 9.89 -7.07 9.12
N HIS A 117 10.12 -6.64 10.35
CA HIS A 117 11.36 -6.98 11.04
C HIS A 117 11.38 -8.49 11.35
N GLY A 118 12.48 -9.16 10.99
CA GLY A 118 12.63 -10.62 11.18
C GLY A 118 12.00 -11.50 10.09
N GLU A 119 11.30 -10.92 9.11
CA GLU A 119 10.75 -11.67 7.98
C GLU A 119 11.85 -12.02 6.96
N THR A 120 11.95 -13.31 6.61
CA THR A 120 12.83 -13.81 5.53
C THR A 120 12.15 -13.80 4.16
N PHE A 121 10.83 -13.64 4.15
CA PHE A 121 9.97 -13.60 2.97
C PHE A 121 8.93 -12.49 3.18
N SER A 122 8.49 -11.82 2.12
CA SER A 122 7.53 -10.70 2.18
C SER A 122 6.08 -11.13 2.49
N TRP A 123 5.89 -11.89 3.58
CA TRP A 123 4.61 -12.46 3.99
C TRP A 123 3.53 -11.40 4.15
N ALA A 124 3.83 -10.27 4.78
CA ALA A 124 2.85 -9.18 4.94
C ALA A 124 2.28 -8.71 3.60
N SER A 125 3.14 -8.45 2.60
CA SER A 125 2.70 -7.98 1.28
C SER A 125 2.02 -9.08 0.45
N THR A 126 2.49 -10.32 0.56
CA THR A 126 1.82 -11.47 -0.09
C THR A 126 0.43 -11.69 0.49
N MET A 127 0.29 -11.70 1.82
CA MET A 127 -1.01 -11.87 2.49
C MET A 127 -1.96 -10.71 2.20
N PHE A 128 -1.45 -9.48 2.14
CA PHE A 128 -2.23 -8.32 1.72
C PHE A 128 -2.86 -8.52 0.32
N LEU A 129 -2.06 -8.93 -0.67
CA LEU A 129 -2.54 -9.16 -2.04
C LEU A 129 -3.51 -10.35 -2.11
N VAL A 130 -3.22 -11.44 -1.41
CA VAL A 130 -4.10 -12.62 -1.34
C VAL A 130 -5.44 -12.27 -0.69
N ALA A 131 -5.42 -11.56 0.44
CA ALA A 131 -6.64 -11.13 1.13
C ALA A 131 -7.45 -10.15 0.28
N GLY A 132 -6.79 -9.19 -0.37
CA GLY A 132 -7.41 -8.26 -1.31
C GLY A 132 -8.09 -8.98 -2.47
N LEU A 133 -7.42 -9.96 -3.08
CA LEU A 133 -8.02 -10.78 -4.15
C LEU A 133 -9.19 -11.61 -3.62
N ALA A 134 -9.06 -12.21 -2.44
CA ALA A 134 -10.12 -13.02 -1.84
C ALA A 134 -11.39 -12.20 -1.59
N ILE A 135 -11.30 -11.00 -1.01
CA ILE A 135 -12.50 -10.17 -0.76
C ILE A 135 -13.19 -9.72 -2.05
N ILE A 136 -12.42 -9.42 -3.11
CA ILE A 136 -12.98 -9.08 -4.44
C ILE A 136 -13.83 -10.21 -5.00
N TRP A 137 -13.34 -11.45 -4.90
CA TRP A 137 -14.02 -12.61 -5.49
C TRP A 137 -15.14 -13.18 -4.61
N LEU A 138 -15.02 -13.07 -3.29
CA LEU A 138 -15.93 -13.71 -2.34
C LEU A 138 -17.07 -12.81 -1.86
N THR A 139 -16.92 -11.49 -1.94
CA THR A 139 -17.91 -10.53 -1.43
C THR A 139 -18.51 -9.66 -2.54
N PRO A 140 -19.72 -9.11 -2.37
CA PRO A 140 -20.27 -8.14 -3.31
C PRO A 140 -19.26 -7.01 -3.55
N LEU A 141 -19.09 -6.58 -4.80
CA LEU A 141 -18.02 -5.63 -5.16
C LEU A 141 -18.03 -4.31 -4.38
N PRO A 142 -19.19 -3.67 -4.07
CA PRO A 142 -19.20 -2.52 -3.16
C PRO A 142 -18.53 -2.83 -1.82
N VAL A 143 -18.85 -3.99 -1.24
CA VAL A 143 -18.29 -4.48 0.02
C VAL A 143 -16.81 -4.79 -0.12
N ALA A 144 -16.39 -5.41 -1.24
CA ALA A 144 -14.98 -5.68 -1.51
C ALA A 144 -14.15 -4.39 -1.55
N PHE A 145 -14.63 -3.36 -2.24
CA PHE A 145 -13.93 -2.07 -2.30
C PHE A 145 -13.85 -1.38 -0.93
N ALA A 146 -14.91 -1.46 -0.12
CA ALA A 146 -14.83 -1.01 1.27
C ALA A 146 -13.84 -1.81 2.11
N GLY A 147 -13.78 -3.13 1.92
CA GLY A 147 -12.80 -4.01 2.54
C GLY A 147 -11.36 -3.66 2.15
N LEU A 148 -11.12 -3.34 0.87
CA LEU A 148 -9.81 -2.87 0.38
C LEU A 148 -9.41 -1.54 1.01
N ALA A 149 -10.36 -0.61 1.18
CA ALA A 149 -10.09 0.64 1.90
C ALA A 149 -9.70 0.37 3.36
N MET A 150 -10.37 -0.55 4.06
CA MET A 150 -10.00 -0.91 5.43
C MET A 150 -8.63 -1.61 5.50
N LEU A 151 -8.37 -2.55 4.60
CA LEU A 151 -7.11 -3.27 4.51
C LEU A 151 -5.92 -2.36 4.12
N GLY A 152 -6.16 -1.35 3.27
CA GLY A 152 -5.13 -0.38 2.87
C GLY A 152 -5.06 0.83 3.81
N LEU A 153 -6.07 1.69 3.75
CA LEU A 153 -6.11 2.97 4.49
C LEU A 153 -6.34 2.77 5.99
N GLY A 154 -7.31 1.94 6.37
CA GLY A 154 -7.64 1.72 7.78
C GLY A 154 -6.44 1.17 8.55
N ASP A 155 -5.91 0.03 8.10
CA ASP A 155 -4.71 -0.60 8.64
C ASP A 155 -3.46 0.31 8.55
N GLY A 156 -3.26 0.98 7.41
CA GLY A 156 -2.14 1.88 7.18
C GLY A 156 -2.10 3.06 8.17
N PHE A 157 -3.20 3.80 8.28
CA PHE A 157 -3.30 4.92 9.21
C PHE A 157 -3.28 4.46 10.67
N SER A 158 -3.85 3.29 10.98
CA SER A 158 -3.80 2.75 12.33
C SER A 158 -2.38 2.49 12.80
N ALA A 159 -1.59 1.82 11.96
CA ALA A 159 -0.19 1.54 12.25
C ALA A 159 0.66 2.82 12.30
N LEU A 160 0.48 3.74 11.35
CA LEU A 160 1.30 4.95 11.26
C LEU A 160 1.05 5.91 12.41
N VAL A 161 -0.21 6.25 12.67
CA VAL A 161 -0.57 7.16 13.77
C VAL A 161 -0.29 6.50 15.12
N GLY A 162 -0.59 5.22 15.28
CA GLY A 162 -0.33 4.47 16.50
C GLY A 162 1.15 4.39 16.87
N LYS A 163 2.06 4.30 15.89
CA LYS A 163 3.51 4.32 16.14
C LYS A 163 4.08 5.73 16.28
N ALA A 164 3.57 6.70 15.52
CA ALA A 164 4.10 8.06 15.53
C ALA A 164 3.70 8.85 16.78
N VAL A 165 2.43 8.74 17.20
CA VAL A 165 1.87 9.58 18.28
C VAL A 165 1.06 8.80 19.31
N GLY A 166 0.98 7.46 19.20
CA GLY A 166 0.14 6.63 20.06
C GLY A 166 0.66 6.51 21.50
N LYS A 167 0.07 7.29 22.40
CA LYS A 167 0.44 7.35 23.83
C LYS A 167 -0.43 6.41 24.67
N HIS A 168 -1.73 6.34 24.37
CA HIS A 168 -2.69 5.60 25.17
C HIS A 168 -2.81 4.16 24.65
N LYS A 169 -2.02 3.24 25.22
CA LYS A 169 -2.05 1.83 24.82
C LYS A 169 -3.36 1.15 25.22
N LEU A 170 -3.81 0.21 24.39
CA LEU A 170 -4.99 -0.60 24.71
C LEU A 170 -4.67 -1.54 25.87
N TRP A 171 -5.62 -1.71 26.79
CA TRP A 171 -5.43 -2.54 27.98
C TRP A 171 -5.26 -4.03 27.64
N TYR A 172 -5.91 -4.50 26.57
CA TYR A 172 -5.82 -5.88 26.06
C TYR A 172 -4.74 -6.07 24.98
N ASN A 173 -4.20 -5.00 24.39
CA ASN A 173 -3.13 -5.10 23.39
C ASN A 173 -2.16 -3.91 23.51
N ARG A 174 -1.06 -4.13 24.23
CA ARG A 174 -0.07 -3.08 24.51
C ARG A 174 0.75 -2.64 23.29
N GLN A 175 0.70 -3.41 22.19
CA GLN A 175 1.35 -3.04 20.92
C GLN A 175 0.53 -2.03 20.11
N LYS A 176 -0.76 -1.90 20.41
CA LYS A 176 -1.69 -0.99 19.73
C LYS A 176 -2.07 0.17 20.66
N SER A 177 -2.56 1.26 20.10
CA SER A 177 -2.99 2.44 20.85
C SER A 177 -4.38 2.91 20.41
N TRP A 178 -5.08 3.59 21.31
CA TRP A 178 -6.37 4.20 21.01
C TRP A 178 -6.28 5.19 19.85
N GLU A 179 -5.21 5.99 19.80
CA GLU A 179 -5.00 6.95 18.71
C GLU A 179 -4.85 6.25 17.35
N GLY A 180 -4.13 5.13 17.31
CA GLY A 180 -4.02 4.32 16.09
C GLY A 180 -5.36 3.71 15.71
N THR A 181 -6.09 3.10 16.64
CA THR A 181 -7.40 2.50 16.34
C THR A 181 -8.39 3.55 15.84
N ILE A 182 -8.45 4.74 16.46
CA ILE A 182 -9.32 5.84 16.04
C ILE A 182 -8.90 6.36 14.66
N ALA A 183 -7.61 6.56 14.41
CA ALA A 183 -7.12 7.01 13.11
C ALA A 183 -7.45 6.02 11.99
N GLY A 184 -7.25 4.72 12.25
CA GLY A 184 -7.61 3.65 11.31
C GLY A 184 -9.11 3.58 11.06
N PHE A 185 -9.93 3.72 12.10
CA PHE A 185 -11.38 3.78 11.95
C PHE A 185 -11.83 4.96 11.08
N VAL A 186 -11.29 6.16 11.33
CA VAL A 186 -11.66 7.36 10.57
C VAL A 186 -11.19 7.27 9.11
N ALA A 187 -9.91 6.98 8.88
CA ALA A 187 -9.35 6.87 7.54
C ALA A 187 -10.00 5.74 6.74
N GLY A 188 -10.19 4.59 7.37
CA GLY A 188 -10.85 3.43 6.80
C GLY A 188 -12.33 3.68 6.50
N SER A 189 -13.06 4.38 7.37
CA SER A 189 -14.45 4.80 7.12
C SER A 189 -14.58 5.74 5.92
N ILE A 190 -13.71 6.75 5.85
CA ILE A 190 -13.67 7.69 4.72
C ILE A 190 -13.39 6.93 3.42
N GLY A 191 -12.39 6.03 3.43
CA GLY A 191 -12.06 5.19 2.29
C GLY A 191 -13.21 4.26 1.92
N ALA A 192 -13.81 3.56 2.87
CA ALA A 192 -14.88 2.60 2.63
C ALA A 192 -16.10 3.25 2.00
N VAL A 193 -16.56 4.36 2.59
CA VAL A 193 -17.64 5.17 2.05
C VAL A 193 -17.26 5.70 0.66
N GLY A 194 -16.10 6.32 0.53
CA GLY A 194 -15.63 6.91 -0.74
C GLY A 194 -15.54 5.90 -1.88
N LEU A 195 -14.99 4.71 -1.64
CA LEU A 195 -14.85 3.68 -2.67
C LEU A 195 -16.19 3.01 -3.01
N MET A 196 -17.10 2.82 -2.05
CA MET A 196 -18.46 2.38 -2.34
C MET A 196 -19.23 3.40 -3.19
N PHE A 197 -19.09 4.69 -2.89
CA PHE A 197 -19.68 5.77 -3.70
C PHE A 197 -19.03 5.88 -5.07
N TRP A 198 -17.71 5.68 -5.17
CA TRP A 198 -17.04 5.65 -6.47
C TRP A 198 -17.54 4.45 -7.29
N TYR A 199 -17.66 3.26 -6.69
CA TYR A 199 -18.29 2.12 -7.36
C TYR A 199 -19.69 2.49 -7.87
N TYR A 200 -20.53 3.10 -7.02
CA TYR A 200 -21.87 3.56 -7.40
C TYR A 200 -21.87 4.55 -8.58
N ALA A 201 -20.90 5.47 -8.62
CA ALA A 201 -20.81 6.49 -9.65
C ALA A 201 -20.14 6.01 -10.95
N ALA A 202 -19.43 4.88 -10.92
CA ALA A 202 -18.67 4.38 -12.06
C ALA A 202 -19.59 3.69 -13.08
N THR A 203 -19.94 4.39 -14.16
CA THR A 203 -20.64 3.80 -15.31
C THR A 203 -19.67 2.94 -16.12
N THR A 204 -19.66 1.63 -15.90
CA THR A 204 -18.77 0.70 -16.65
C THR A 204 -19.56 -0.47 -17.24
N THR A 205 -18.99 -1.09 -18.27
CA THR A 205 -19.66 -2.04 -19.17
C THR A 205 -20.03 -3.38 -18.55
N ASP A 206 -19.37 -3.77 -17.46
CA ASP A 206 -19.48 -5.13 -16.90
C ASP A 206 -20.28 -5.15 -15.58
N PHE A 207 -20.43 -4.00 -14.93
CA PHE A 207 -21.20 -3.88 -13.69
C PHE A 207 -22.41 -3.00 -13.96
N THR A 208 -23.62 -3.59 -13.96
CA THR A 208 -24.85 -2.81 -13.93
C THR A 208 -25.03 -2.22 -12.53
N VAL A 209 -24.61 -0.96 -12.35
CA VAL A 209 -24.45 -0.31 -11.04
C VAL A 209 -25.77 0.20 -10.44
N HIS A 210 -26.92 -0.07 -11.04
CA HIS A 210 -28.11 0.75 -10.80
C HIS A 210 -29.04 0.36 -9.64
N ASP A 211 -28.80 -0.75 -8.93
CA ASP A 211 -29.85 -1.35 -8.08
C ASP A 211 -29.59 -1.39 -6.57
N PHE A 212 -28.63 -0.62 -6.02
CA PHE A 212 -28.49 -0.52 -4.55
C PHE A 212 -28.75 0.90 -4.01
N PRO A 213 -29.69 1.08 -3.06
CA PRO A 213 -29.96 2.38 -2.45
C PRO A 213 -28.73 2.91 -1.73
N VAL A 214 -28.38 4.16 -2.00
CA VAL A 214 -27.25 4.88 -1.38
C VAL A 214 -27.41 5.01 0.15
N LEU A 215 -28.65 5.13 0.64
CA LEU A 215 -28.95 5.41 2.04
C LEU A 215 -28.38 4.37 3.04
N PRO A 216 -28.51 3.04 2.83
CA PRO A 216 -27.89 2.03 3.71
C PRO A 216 -26.37 1.85 3.53
N VAL A 217 -25.77 2.38 2.46
CA VAL A 217 -24.34 2.14 2.16
C VAL A 217 -23.44 2.76 3.23
N VAL A 218 -23.74 3.99 3.66
CA VAL A 218 -22.98 4.69 4.69
C VAL A 218 -22.99 3.93 6.03
N PRO A 219 -24.14 3.56 6.63
CA PRO A 219 -24.15 2.83 7.89
C PRO A 219 -23.49 1.45 7.77
N ILE A 220 -23.65 0.73 6.65
CA ILE A 220 -22.94 -0.54 6.43
C ILE A 220 -21.42 -0.31 6.43
N ALA A 221 -20.95 0.70 5.70
CA ALA A 221 -19.53 1.06 5.62
C ALA A 221 -18.96 1.38 7.01
N LEU A 222 -19.67 2.18 7.81
CA LEU A 222 -19.23 2.58 9.15
C LEU A 222 -19.21 1.40 10.13
N ILE A 223 -20.22 0.53 10.11
CA ILE A 223 -20.27 -0.64 11.00
C ILE A 223 -19.18 -1.64 10.63
N GLY A 224 -18.94 -1.88 9.34
CA GLY A 224 -17.85 -2.74 8.89
C GLY A 224 -16.46 -2.15 9.16
N ALA A 225 -16.30 -0.83 9.03
CA ALA A 225 -15.06 -0.16 9.42
C ALA A 225 -14.80 -0.30 10.92
N LEU A 226 -15.84 -0.15 11.76
CA LEU A 226 -15.73 -0.38 13.20
C LEU A 226 -15.31 -1.83 13.51
N ALA A 227 -15.94 -2.81 12.86
CA ALA A 227 -15.56 -4.23 13.01
C ALA A 227 -14.09 -4.48 12.62
N GLY A 228 -13.63 -3.89 11.52
CA GLY A 228 -12.24 -3.95 11.08
C GLY A 228 -11.27 -3.30 12.06
N SER A 229 -11.61 -2.12 12.60
CA SER A 229 -10.78 -1.44 13.61
C SER A 229 -10.72 -2.20 14.94
N ILE A 230 -11.82 -2.85 15.33
CA ILE A 230 -11.84 -3.75 16.49
C ILE A 230 -10.92 -4.94 16.23
N ALA A 231 -11.05 -5.62 15.08
CA ALA A 231 -10.18 -6.73 14.70
C ALA A 231 -8.70 -6.31 14.69
N GLU A 232 -8.40 -5.14 14.12
CA GLU A 232 -7.05 -4.57 14.08
C GLU A 232 -6.46 -4.32 15.48
N SER A 233 -7.33 -3.97 16.43
CA SER A 233 -6.94 -3.71 17.82
C SER A 233 -6.62 -4.98 18.60
N MET A 234 -7.16 -6.14 18.20
CA MET A 234 -7.01 -7.40 18.94
C MET A 234 -5.58 -7.96 18.84
N PRO A 235 -5.14 -8.78 19.82
CA PRO A 235 -3.95 -9.60 19.67
C PRO A 235 -4.19 -10.64 18.56
N GLN A 236 -3.57 -10.45 17.41
CA GLN A 236 -3.78 -11.28 16.22
C GLN A 236 -2.45 -11.71 15.61
N TRP A 237 -2.49 -12.81 14.87
CA TRP A 237 -1.35 -13.33 14.11
C TRP A 237 -1.03 -12.48 12.89
N GLU A 238 -2.05 -12.09 12.11
CA GLU A 238 -1.86 -11.37 10.85
C GLU A 238 -3.00 -10.36 10.63
N ASP A 239 -2.66 -9.07 10.68
CA ASP A 239 -3.59 -7.94 10.46
C ASP A 239 -4.16 -7.94 9.04
N ASN A 240 -3.36 -8.29 8.05
CA ASN A 240 -3.78 -8.33 6.65
C ASN A 240 -4.82 -9.43 6.34
N VAL A 241 -5.11 -10.33 7.28
CA VAL A 241 -6.14 -11.37 7.13
C VAL A 241 -7.36 -11.07 8.00
N SER A 242 -7.18 -10.79 9.30
CA SER A 242 -8.35 -10.64 10.19
C SER A 242 -9.13 -9.36 9.92
N VAL A 243 -8.46 -8.25 9.58
CA VAL A 243 -9.11 -6.96 9.30
C VAL A 243 -10.08 -7.05 8.13
N PRO A 244 -9.66 -7.47 6.91
CA PRO A 244 -10.58 -7.55 5.78
C PRO A 244 -11.70 -8.58 6.01
N ILE A 245 -11.43 -9.69 6.72
CA ILE A 245 -12.48 -10.66 7.07
C ILE A 245 -13.52 -10.03 8.00
N ALA A 246 -13.09 -9.35 9.07
CA ALA A 246 -14.00 -8.72 10.02
C ALA A 246 -14.82 -7.60 9.35
N THR A 247 -14.17 -6.77 8.54
CA THR A 247 -14.84 -5.70 7.79
C THR A 247 -15.82 -6.26 6.77
N ALA A 248 -15.33 -7.03 5.80
CA ALA A 248 -16.14 -7.48 4.68
C ALA A 248 -17.20 -8.49 5.14
N GLY A 249 -16.88 -9.37 6.08
CA GLY A 249 -17.84 -10.31 6.66
C GLY A 249 -18.99 -9.61 7.37
N THR A 250 -18.70 -8.60 8.20
CA THR A 250 -19.75 -7.79 8.86
C THR A 250 -20.62 -7.08 7.83
N MET A 251 -20.00 -6.46 6.82
CA MET A 251 -20.73 -5.78 5.77
C MET A 251 -21.59 -6.73 4.94
N VAL A 252 -21.09 -7.92 4.57
CA VAL A 252 -21.85 -8.95 3.85
C VAL A 252 -23.09 -9.37 4.63
N VAL A 253 -22.95 -9.63 5.94
CA VAL A 253 -24.10 -10.01 6.78
C VAL A 253 -25.16 -8.90 6.77
N LEU A 254 -24.74 -7.65 6.97
CA LEU A 254 -25.67 -6.51 6.93
C LEU A 254 -26.29 -6.35 5.54
N TRP A 255 -25.49 -6.40 4.49
CA TRP A 255 -25.87 -6.29 3.08
C TRP A 255 -26.95 -7.31 2.70
N MET A 256 -26.75 -8.57 3.11
CA MET A 256 -27.73 -9.64 2.93
C MET A 256 -29.00 -9.42 3.78
N ALA A 257 -28.85 -8.98 5.03
CA ALA A 257 -29.98 -8.78 5.95
C ALA A 257 -30.98 -7.72 5.44
N ILE A 258 -30.48 -6.69 4.75
CA ILE A 258 -31.33 -5.66 4.13
C ILE A 258 -31.69 -5.97 2.65
N GLY A 259 -31.29 -7.14 2.15
CA GLY A 259 -31.71 -7.63 0.83
C GLY A 259 -31.05 -6.96 -0.37
N LEU A 260 -29.86 -6.36 -0.22
CA LEU A 260 -29.16 -5.70 -1.33
C LEU A 260 -28.61 -6.70 -2.36
N THR A 261 -28.57 -6.25 -3.62
CA THR A 261 -28.02 -7.00 -4.75
C THR A 261 -26.77 -6.31 -5.33
N PRO A 262 -25.78 -7.08 -5.82
CA PRO A 262 -25.69 -8.54 -5.77
C PRO A 262 -25.52 -9.05 -4.33
N ARG A 263 -26.08 -10.23 -4.03
CA ARG A 263 -26.04 -10.82 -2.68
C ARG A 263 -24.70 -11.47 -2.37
N PHE A 264 -24.01 -11.93 -3.40
CA PHE A 264 -22.79 -12.72 -3.29
C PHE A 264 -21.65 -12.04 -4.05
N GLY A 265 -20.41 -12.47 -3.77
CA GLY A 265 -19.29 -12.09 -4.62
C GLY A 265 -19.27 -12.86 -5.94
N PRO A 266 -18.45 -12.41 -6.91
CA PRO A 266 -18.40 -12.98 -8.26
C PRO A 266 -18.20 -14.49 -8.34
N LEU A 267 -17.32 -15.04 -7.50
CA LEU A 267 -17.05 -16.48 -7.49
C LEU A 267 -18.28 -17.26 -7.01
N VAL A 268 -18.90 -16.78 -5.93
CA VAL A 268 -20.06 -17.44 -5.31
C VAL A 268 -21.27 -17.34 -6.24
N GLU A 269 -21.48 -16.20 -6.90
CA GLU A 269 -22.53 -16.04 -7.89
C GLU A 269 -22.36 -16.98 -9.08
N TRP A 270 -21.14 -17.11 -9.61
CA TRP A 270 -20.83 -18.06 -10.67
C TRP A 270 -21.08 -19.51 -10.26
N VAL A 271 -20.64 -19.91 -9.06
CA VAL A 271 -20.87 -21.27 -8.53
C VAL A 271 -22.36 -21.57 -8.38
N LEU A 272 -23.16 -20.60 -7.92
CA LEU A 272 -24.58 -20.80 -7.65
C LEU A 272 -25.46 -20.72 -8.90
N THR A 273 -25.09 -19.89 -9.88
CA THR A 273 -25.95 -19.57 -11.03
C THR A 273 -25.41 -20.06 -12.37
N GLY A 274 -24.13 -20.43 -12.43
CA GLY A 274 -23.41 -20.72 -13.67
C GLY A 274 -23.14 -19.48 -14.54
N ARG A 275 -23.50 -18.27 -14.08
CA ARG A 275 -23.32 -17.01 -14.81
C ARG A 275 -22.21 -16.18 -14.15
N PHE A 276 -21.34 -15.61 -14.98
CA PHE A 276 -20.33 -14.68 -14.50
C PHE A 276 -20.96 -13.27 -14.40
N PRO A 277 -20.69 -12.49 -13.35
CA PRO A 277 -21.17 -11.11 -13.31
C PRO A 277 -20.55 -10.33 -14.48
N GLY A 278 -21.40 -9.71 -15.30
CA GLY A 278 -20.97 -8.88 -16.43
C GLY A 278 -20.71 -9.59 -17.76
N ILE A 279 -21.08 -10.87 -17.90
CA ILE A 279 -21.09 -11.61 -19.18
C ILE A 279 -22.50 -12.13 -19.48
#